data_AF-A0A1M5JN67-F1
#
_entry.id   AF-A0A1M5JN67-F1
#
_cell.length_a   1.000
_cell.length_b   1.000
_cell.length_c   1.000
_cell.angle_alpha   90.00
_cell.angle_beta   90.00
_cell.angle_gamma   90.00
#
_symmetry.space_group_name_H-M   'P 1'
#
loop_
_entity.id
_entity.type
_entity.pdbx_description
1 polymer ?
#
loop_
_entity_poly.entity_id
_entity_poly.type
_entity_poly.pdbx_seq_one_letter_code
_entity_poly.pdbx_strand_id
1 'polypeptide(L)'
;MNITLKKKKLQNGKFSLYLEYYKGSTIDANGKRIHLRDFEYLKLYPFQDPKTVSEKKENKEIEILTEQILSIRKAEYFQGKFDIKNSTKSKRLFLDFFLEKTEEKIDSPKNYGNWTATFLHLKKCISSNLTFDEVDENFTKRIRLYFEKEAKTKSNTSLSLNSKYSYFNKFKAALRAAFDEGYISFNYASKVKSFEQAESQREYLTFSELQKLAQTDCKYEVLKRAFLFSCLSGLRWSDINTMIWSEVRDEENTSRVNFRQEKTDGVEYLYISNQARELLGERESPSDRVFVGLKYSAVYNNEIVRWCNRAGISKHITFHSARHTNAVLLLENGADIYTVSKRLGHKEIRTTAIYAKIVDQKMREASNLIPTITF
;
A
#
# COMPACT_ATOMS: atom_id res chain seq x y z
N MET A 1 -20.33 -16.40 -30.29
CA MET A 1 -19.13 -16.60 -31.11
C MET A 1 -18.84 -18.09 -31.18
N ASN A 2 -18.44 -18.56 -32.37
CA ASN A 2 -18.22 -19.97 -32.69
C ASN A 2 -16.73 -20.16 -33.01
N ILE A 3 -16.09 -21.18 -32.43
CA ILE A 3 -14.67 -21.49 -32.65
C ILE A 3 -14.60 -22.78 -33.46
N THR A 4 -14.07 -22.68 -34.67
CA THR A 4 -13.97 -23.83 -35.58
C THR A 4 -12.56 -24.02 -36.09
N LEU A 5 -12.14 -25.29 -36.19
CA LEU A 5 -10.89 -25.65 -36.83
C LEU A 5 -11.05 -25.53 -38.35
N LYS A 6 -10.06 -24.91 -38.99
CA LYS A 6 -9.96 -24.74 -40.44
C LYS A 6 -8.57 -25.14 -40.93
N LYS A 7 -8.47 -25.45 -42.22
CA LYS A 7 -7.22 -25.78 -42.89
C LYS A 7 -7.08 -25.01 -44.19
N LYS A 8 -5.89 -24.48 -44.46
CA LYS A 8 -5.52 -23.79 -45.71
C LYS A 8 -4.50 -24.63 -46.47
N LYS A 9 -4.72 -24.87 -47.77
CA LYS A 9 -3.73 -25.54 -48.63
C LYS A 9 -2.50 -24.65 -48.82
N LEU A 10 -1.31 -25.23 -48.68
CA LEU A 10 -0.04 -24.58 -49.00
C LEU A 10 0.52 -25.15 -50.31
N GLN A 11 1.33 -24.35 -51.01
CA GLN A 11 1.96 -24.75 -52.28
C GLN A 11 2.98 -25.89 -52.10
N ASN A 12 3.51 -26.08 -50.89
CA ASN A 12 4.50 -27.11 -50.54
C ASN A 12 3.89 -28.49 -50.21
N GLY A 13 2.64 -28.77 -50.60
CA GLY A 13 2.00 -30.07 -50.36
C GLY A 13 1.55 -30.31 -48.91
N LYS A 14 1.59 -29.29 -48.03
CA LYS A 14 1.07 -29.35 -46.65
C LYS A 14 -0.20 -28.51 -46.48
N PHE A 15 -0.95 -28.73 -45.41
CA PHE A 15 -1.96 -27.79 -44.92
C PHE A 15 -1.35 -26.85 -43.88
N SER A 16 -1.97 -25.70 -43.65
CA SER A 16 -1.78 -24.87 -42.46
C SER A 16 -3.05 -24.90 -41.64
N LEU A 17 -2.98 -25.38 -40.40
CA LEU A 17 -4.11 -25.45 -39.49
C LEU A 17 -4.28 -24.14 -38.71
N TYR A 18 -5.52 -23.67 -38.60
CA TYR A 18 -5.85 -22.45 -37.87
C TYR A 18 -7.26 -22.52 -37.26
N LEU A 19 -7.46 -21.80 -36.17
CA LEU A 19 -8.77 -21.62 -35.56
C LEU A 19 -9.42 -20.34 -36.12
N GLU A 20 -10.67 -20.44 -36.52
CA GLU A 20 -11.52 -19.31 -36.90
C GLU A 20 -12.46 -18.97 -35.74
N TYR A 21 -12.40 -17.73 -35.27
CA TYR A 21 -13.25 -17.17 -34.23
C TYR A 21 -14.33 -16.30 -34.87
N TYR A 22 -15.53 -16.85 -35.05
CA TYR A 22 -16.65 -16.10 -35.62
C TYR A 22 -17.34 -15.26 -34.54
N LYS A 23 -17.22 -13.93 -34.62
CA LYS A 23 -17.74 -12.96 -33.64
C LYS A 23 -19.15 -12.44 -33.93
N GLY A 24 -19.74 -12.80 -35.07
CA GLY A 24 -21.05 -12.31 -35.52
C GLY A 24 -20.94 -11.55 -36.84
N SER A 25 -21.91 -10.68 -37.13
CA SER A 25 -21.90 -9.86 -38.35
C SER A 25 -22.33 -8.43 -38.05
N THR A 26 -21.73 -7.46 -38.72
CA THR A 26 -22.17 -6.06 -38.76
C THR A 26 -22.65 -5.71 -40.17
N ILE A 27 -23.35 -4.59 -40.33
CA ILE A 27 -23.73 -4.02 -41.63
C ILE A 27 -22.80 -2.83 -41.90
N ASP A 28 -22.25 -2.74 -43.10
CA ASP A 28 -21.43 -1.59 -43.51
C ASP A 28 -22.26 -0.39 -43.97
N ALA A 29 -21.60 0.73 -44.25
CA ALA A 29 -22.25 1.97 -44.68
C ALA A 29 -23.04 1.82 -46.00
N ASN A 30 -22.82 0.76 -46.76
CA ASN A 30 -23.50 0.46 -48.03
C ASN A 30 -24.60 -0.61 -47.87
N GLY A 31 -24.97 -0.96 -46.63
CA GLY A 31 -26.01 -1.95 -46.35
C GLY A 31 -25.56 -3.42 -46.51
N LYS A 32 -24.26 -3.68 -46.74
CA LYS A 32 -23.74 -5.03 -46.93
C LYS A 32 -23.35 -5.65 -45.59
N ARG A 33 -23.75 -6.90 -45.40
CA ARG A 33 -23.41 -7.68 -44.20
C ARG A 33 -21.94 -8.12 -44.23
N ILE A 34 -21.17 -7.73 -43.22
CA ILE A 34 -19.78 -8.11 -42.99
C ILE A 34 -19.71 -9.06 -41.79
N HIS A 35 -19.06 -10.21 -41.96
CA HIS A 35 -18.80 -11.15 -40.87
C HIS A 35 -17.53 -10.77 -40.11
N LEU A 36 -17.62 -10.65 -38.79
CA LEU A 36 -16.49 -10.34 -37.91
C LEU A 36 -15.78 -11.66 -37.54
N ARG A 37 -14.52 -11.81 -37.94
CA ARG A 37 -13.73 -13.04 -37.78
C ARG A 37 -12.30 -12.73 -37.35
N ASP A 38 -11.79 -13.48 -36.37
CA ASP A 38 -10.35 -13.52 -36.07
C ASP A 38 -9.80 -14.91 -36.40
N PHE A 39 -8.49 -14.99 -36.61
CA PHE A 39 -7.79 -16.22 -36.96
C PHE A 39 -6.56 -16.45 -36.08
N GLU A 40 -6.41 -17.65 -35.52
CA GLU A 40 -5.22 -18.09 -34.79
C GLU A 40 -4.55 -19.23 -35.57
N TYR A 41 -3.38 -18.97 -36.15
CA TYR A 41 -2.63 -19.99 -36.89
C TYR A 41 -1.81 -20.85 -35.92
N LEU A 42 -2.06 -22.16 -35.92
CA LEU A 42 -1.49 -23.10 -34.95
C LEU A 42 -0.04 -23.48 -35.25
N LYS A 43 0.48 -23.09 -36.43
CA LYS A 43 1.79 -23.51 -36.96
C LYS A 43 1.96 -25.03 -37.02
N LEU A 44 0.85 -25.75 -37.25
CA LEU A 44 0.82 -27.18 -37.47
C LEU A 44 0.54 -27.45 -38.95
N TYR A 45 1.37 -28.31 -39.56
CA TYR A 45 1.43 -28.46 -41.01
C TYR A 45 1.32 -29.93 -41.46
N PRO A 46 0.12 -30.53 -41.40
CA PRO A 46 -0.05 -31.92 -41.84
C PRO A 46 0.11 -32.03 -43.36
N PHE A 47 0.60 -33.17 -43.83
CA PHE A 47 0.73 -33.48 -45.25
C PHE A 47 -0.64 -33.60 -45.91
N GLN A 48 -0.78 -33.08 -47.13
CA GLN A 48 -2.04 -33.16 -47.89
C GLN A 48 -2.36 -34.60 -48.32
N ASP A 49 -1.32 -35.37 -48.68
CA ASP A 49 -1.40 -36.76 -49.13
C ASP A 49 -0.26 -37.57 -48.50
N PRO A 50 -0.41 -38.07 -47.25
CA PRO A 50 0.65 -38.80 -46.55
C PRO A 50 0.80 -40.22 -47.13
N LYS A 51 1.95 -40.51 -47.73
CA LYS A 51 2.23 -41.77 -48.42
C LYS A 51 3.01 -42.75 -47.54
N THR A 52 3.96 -42.26 -46.76
CA THR A 52 4.80 -43.10 -45.90
C THR A 52 4.16 -43.38 -44.55
N VAL A 53 4.59 -44.45 -43.88
CA VAL A 53 4.14 -44.77 -42.51
C VAL A 53 4.48 -43.63 -41.55
N SER A 54 5.64 -42.99 -41.72
CA SER A 54 6.08 -41.85 -40.91
C SER A 54 5.17 -40.63 -41.10
N GLU A 55 4.84 -40.27 -42.35
CA GLU A 55 3.93 -39.14 -42.65
C GLU A 55 2.52 -39.38 -42.10
N LYS A 56 2.02 -40.62 -42.18
CA LYS A 56 0.71 -40.98 -41.61
C LYS A 56 0.69 -40.87 -40.09
N LYS A 57 1.79 -41.26 -39.42
CA LYS A 57 1.95 -41.12 -37.97
C LYS A 57 2.01 -39.65 -37.54
N GLU A 58 2.81 -38.84 -38.23
CA GLU A 58 2.92 -37.40 -37.97
C GLU A 58 1.58 -36.69 -38.13
N ASN A 59 0.83 -36.97 -39.20
CA ASN A 59 -0.51 -36.41 -39.38
C ASN A 59 -1.47 -36.78 -38.23
N LYS A 60 -1.42 -38.02 -37.74
CA LYS A 60 -2.26 -38.48 -36.63
C LYS A 60 -1.92 -37.77 -35.31
N GLU A 61 -0.64 -37.56 -35.03
CA GLU A 61 -0.19 -36.80 -33.85
C GLU A 61 -0.63 -35.34 -33.94
N ILE A 62 -0.50 -34.72 -35.13
CA ILE A 62 -0.97 -33.36 -35.40
C ILE A 62 -2.49 -33.25 -35.21
N GLU A 63 -3.26 -34.24 -35.66
CA GLU A 63 -4.72 -34.26 -35.51
C GLU A 63 -5.13 -34.27 -34.03
N ILE A 64 -4.56 -35.18 -33.23
CA ILE A 64 -4.81 -35.27 -31.78
C ILE A 64 -4.46 -33.94 -31.09
N LEU A 65 -3.28 -33.39 -31.36
CA LEU A 65 -2.84 -32.13 -30.77
C LEU A 65 -3.80 -30.98 -31.14
N THR A 66 -4.26 -30.95 -32.38
CA THR A 66 -5.16 -29.91 -32.86
C THR A 66 -6.54 -29.98 -32.19
N GLU A 67 -7.07 -31.19 -31.99
CA GLU A 67 -8.33 -31.40 -31.26
C GLU A 67 -8.22 -30.97 -29.79
N GLN A 68 -7.09 -31.27 -29.14
CA GLN A 68 -6.80 -30.81 -27.78
C GLN A 68 -6.75 -29.28 -27.70
N ILE A 69 -6.04 -28.62 -28.63
CA ILE A 69 -5.97 -27.15 -28.69
C ILE A 69 -7.37 -26.55 -28.90
N LEU A 70 -8.16 -27.09 -29.84
CA LEU A 70 -9.54 -26.63 -30.06
C LEU A 70 -10.40 -26.78 -28.81
N SER A 71 -10.24 -27.89 -28.07
CA SER A 71 -10.99 -28.16 -26.84
C SER A 71 -10.62 -27.18 -25.72
N ILE A 72 -9.32 -26.91 -25.54
CA ILE A 72 -8.83 -25.91 -24.58
C ILE A 72 -9.36 -24.52 -24.94
N ARG A 73 -9.26 -24.09 -26.20
CA ARG A 73 -9.74 -22.77 -26.63
C ARG A 73 -11.26 -22.62 -26.49
N LYS A 74 -12.02 -23.68 -26.75
CA LYS A 74 -13.45 -23.71 -26.44
C LYS A 74 -13.68 -23.57 -24.95
N ALA A 75 -12.98 -24.33 -24.11
CA ALA A 75 -13.12 -24.25 -22.65
C ALA A 75 -12.76 -22.86 -22.09
N GLU A 76 -11.63 -22.27 -22.50
CA GLU A 76 -11.22 -20.90 -22.14
C GLU A 76 -12.27 -19.87 -22.58
N TYR A 77 -12.80 -20.00 -23.80
CA TYR A 77 -13.88 -19.14 -24.29
C TYR A 77 -15.18 -19.33 -23.51
N PHE A 78 -15.55 -20.57 -23.18
CA PHE A 78 -16.72 -20.87 -22.36
C PHE A 78 -16.55 -20.30 -20.96
N GLN A 79 -15.37 -20.44 -20.34
CA GLN A 79 -15.05 -19.85 -19.04
C GLN A 79 -15.05 -18.31 -19.06
N GLY A 80 -14.63 -17.70 -20.18
CA GLY A 80 -14.67 -16.25 -20.37
C GLY A 80 -16.05 -15.68 -20.72
N LYS A 81 -16.98 -16.51 -21.23
CA LYS A 81 -18.31 -16.08 -21.70
C LYS A 81 -19.46 -16.51 -20.80
N PHE A 82 -19.38 -17.70 -20.25
CA PHE A 82 -20.26 -18.20 -19.23
C PHE A 82 -19.44 -18.20 -17.97
N ASP A 83 -19.91 -17.45 -16.98
CA ASP A 83 -19.29 -17.29 -15.69
C ASP A 83 -19.29 -18.67 -14.97
N ILE A 84 -18.39 -19.58 -15.38
CA ILE A 84 -18.22 -20.91 -14.77
C ILE A 84 -17.52 -20.66 -13.44
N LYS A 85 -18.28 -20.09 -12.51
CA LYS A 85 -17.88 -19.96 -11.12
C LYS A 85 -17.90 -21.36 -10.53
N ASN A 86 -16.93 -21.62 -9.65
CA ASN A 86 -17.03 -22.78 -8.77
C ASN A 86 -18.34 -22.62 -7.96
N SER A 87 -19.36 -23.41 -8.28
CA SER A 87 -20.74 -23.22 -7.80
C SER A 87 -20.87 -23.30 -6.27
N THR A 88 -19.89 -23.89 -5.60
CA THR A 88 -19.81 -23.92 -4.14
C THR A 88 -19.22 -22.62 -3.59
N LYS A 89 -18.16 -22.09 -4.20
CA LYS A 89 -17.51 -20.84 -3.76
C LYS A 89 -18.35 -19.60 -4.08
N SER A 90 -19.05 -19.60 -5.21
CA SER A 90 -19.89 -18.46 -5.63
C SER A 90 -21.05 -18.19 -4.68
N LYS A 91 -21.59 -19.25 -4.07
CA LYS A 91 -22.67 -19.19 -3.09
C LYS A 91 -22.22 -18.75 -1.70
N ARG A 92 -20.92 -18.61 -1.46
CA ARG A 92 -20.41 -18.12 -0.18
C ARG A 92 -20.81 -16.66 0.03
N LEU A 93 -21.16 -16.32 1.27
CA LEU A 93 -21.47 -14.95 1.66
C LEU A 93 -20.23 -14.06 1.64
N PHE A 94 -20.35 -12.89 1.02
CA PHE A 94 -19.23 -11.95 0.88
C PHE A 94 -18.79 -11.39 2.23
N LEU A 95 -19.74 -11.08 3.13
CA LEU A 95 -19.43 -10.52 4.45
C LEU A 95 -18.65 -11.49 5.33
N ASP A 96 -18.97 -12.80 5.28
CA ASP A 96 -18.26 -13.81 6.06
C ASP A 96 -16.81 -13.92 5.58
N PHE A 97 -16.60 -13.96 4.27
CA PHE A 97 -15.26 -13.92 3.69
C PHE A 97 -14.50 -12.64 4.10
N PHE A 98 -15.16 -11.48 4.07
CA PHE A 98 -14.54 -10.22 4.48
C PHE A 98 -14.14 -10.23 5.96
N LEU A 99 -14.97 -10.82 6.81
CA LEU A 99 -14.69 -10.97 8.23
C LEU A 99 -13.47 -11.86 8.45
N GLU A 100 -13.36 -13.00 7.77
CA GLU A 100 -12.17 -13.86 7.83
C GLU A 100 -10.90 -13.10 7.43
N LYS A 101 -10.94 -12.34 6.32
CA LYS A 101 -9.82 -11.49 5.91
C LYS A 101 -9.51 -10.38 6.90
N THR A 102 -10.48 -9.97 7.72
CA THR A 102 -10.28 -9.02 8.81
C THR A 102 -9.54 -9.70 9.97
N GLU A 103 -9.99 -10.88 10.42
CA GLU A 103 -9.39 -11.65 11.51
C GLU A 103 -7.93 -12.04 11.22
N GLU A 104 -7.58 -12.35 9.97
CA GLU A 104 -6.19 -12.57 9.55
C GLU A 104 -5.24 -11.38 9.83
N LYS A 105 -5.74 -10.20 10.19
CA LYS A 105 -4.93 -8.99 10.44
C LYS A 105 -4.77 -8.67 11.93
N ILE A 106 -5.23 -9.55 12.83
CA ILE A 106 -5.26 -9.34 14.28
C ILE A 106 -3.89 -8.94 14.86
N ASP A 107 -2.80 -9.53 14.35
CA ASP A 107 -1.42 -9.24 14.79
C ASP A 107 -0.94 -7.83 14.43
N SER A 108 -1.70 -7.09 13.61
CA SER A 108 -1.42 -5.71 13.27
C SER A 108 -2.59 -4.81 13.68
N PRO A 109 -2.67 -4.38 14.96
CA PRO A 109 -3.85 -3.71 15.54
C PRO A 109 -4.38 -2.52 14.73
N LYS A 110 -3.49 -1.66 14.20
CA LYS A 110 -3.89 -0.52 13.36
C LYS A 110 -4.52 -0.95 12.03
N ASN A 111 -3.96 -1.99 11.41
CA ASN A 111 -4.49 -2.54 10.17
C ASN A 111 -5.82 -3.25 10.43
N TYR A 112 -5.87 -4.08 11.48
CA TYR A 112 -7.07 -4.75 11.97
C TYR A 112 -8.22 -3.76 12.22
N GLY A 113 -7.94 -2.65 12.92
CA GLY A 113 -8.93 -1.61 13.17
C GLY A 113 -9.50 -0.99 11.89
N ASN A 114 -8.68 -0.77 10.86
CA ASN A 114 -9.15 -0.27 9.57
C ASN A 114 -10.01 -1.31 8.82
N TRP A 115 -9.64 -2.59 8.86
CA TRP A 115 -10.45 -3.67 8.30
C TRP A 115 -11.79 -3.80 9.02
N THR A 116 -11.77 -3.79 10.35
CA THR A 116 -12.98 -3.81 11.20
C THR A 116 -13.91 -2.63 10.90
N ALA A 117 -13.36 -1.41 10.81
CA ALA A 117 -14.14 -0.23 10.43
C ALA A 117 -14.76 -0.38 9.03
N THR A 118 -14.00 -0.93 8.08
CA THR A 118 -14.49 -1.21 6.72
C THR A 118 -15.63 -2.23 6.75
N PHE A 119 -15.48 -3.33 7.50
CA PHE A 119 -16.51 -4.35 7.67
C PHE A 119 -17.82 -3.77 8.25
N LEU A 120 -17.72 -2.94 9.30
CA LEU A 120 -18.88 -2.27 9.88
C LEU A 120 -19.59 -1.33 8.89
N HIS A 121 -18.84 -0.70 7.99
CA HIS A 121 -19.42 0.09 6.90
C HIS A 121 -20.10 -0.77 5.85
N LEU A 122 -19.47 -1.88 5.44
CA LEU A 122 -20.06 -2.82 4.47
C LEU A 122 -21.39 -3.39 5.00
N LYS A 123 -21.45 -3.81 6.27
CA LYS A 123 -22.70 -4.26 6.92
C LYS A 123 -23.87 -3.27 6.84
N LYS A 124 -23.60 -1.98 6.68
CA LYS A 124 -24.63 -0.94 6.57
C LYS A 124 -25.15 -0.75 5.15
N CYS A 125 -24.36 -1.13 4.13
CA CYS A 125 -24.68 -0.84 2.73
C CYS A 125 -24.85 -2.07 1.85
N ILE A 126 -24.62 -3.27 2.38
CA ILE A 126 -24.84 -4.54 1.67
C ILE A 126 -25.72 -5.49 2.46
N SER A 127 -26.48 -6.33 1.76
CA SER A 127 -27.31 -7.37 2.36
C SER A 127 -26.42 -8.41 3.07
N SER A 128 -26.88 -8.91 4.22
CA SER A 128 -26.21 -10.02 4.93
C SER A 128 -26.12 -11.29 4.10
N ASN A 129 -27.05 -11.46 3.15
CA ASN A 129 -27.17 -12.65 2.33
C ASN A 129 -26.48 -12.49 0.97
N LEU A 130 -25.75 -11.39 0.74
CA LEU A 130 -25.07 -11.14 -0.53
C LEU A 130 -23.98 -12.18 -0.75
N THR A 131 -24.11 -12.91 -1.85
CA THR A 131 -23.17 -13.96 -2.27
C THR A 131 -22.13 -13.41 -3.26
N PHE A 132 -21.05 -14.14 -3.48
CA PHE A 132 -20.10 -13.81 -4.56
C PHE A 132 -20.72 -13.88 -5.95
N ASP A 133 -21.88 -14.52 -6.10
CA ASP A 133 -22.62 -14.51 -7.36
C ASP A 133 -23.09 -13.11 -7.78
N GLU A 134 -23.34 -12.25 -6.80
CA GLU A 134 -23.84 -10.88 -6.97
C GLU A 134 -22.71 -9.84 -6.99
N VAL A 135 -21.45 -10.27 -6.88
CA VAL A 135 -20.28 -9.40 -6.90
C VAL A 135 -19.84 -9.16 -8.34
N ASP A 136 -20.10 -7.96 -8.84
CA ASP A 136 -19.68 -7.50 -10.16
C ASP A 136 -19.07 -6.08 -10.13
N GLU A 137 -18.85 -5.50 -11.32
CA GLU A 137 -18.34 -4.13 -11.44
C GLU A 137 -19.33 -3.09 -10.89
N ASN A 138 -20.63 -3.30 -11.08
CA ASN A 138 -21.67 -2.38 -10.61
C ASN A 138 -21.77 -2.39 -9.07
N PHE A 139 -21.72 -3.57 -8.45
CA PHE A 139 -21.59 -3.74 -7.01
C PHE A 139 -20.40 -2.94 -6.49
N THR A 140 -19.22 -3.13 -7.10
CA THR A 140 -17.99 -2.43 -6.72
C THR A 140 -18.14 -0.89 -6.81
N LYS A 141 -18.81 -0.40 -7.87
CA LYS A 141 -19.13 1.03 -8.05
C LYS A 141 -20.09 1.55 -6.97
N ARG A 142 -21.12 0.79 -6.60
CA ARG A 142 -22.06 1.15 -5.51
C ARG A 142 -21.34 1.29 -4.17
N ILE A 143 -20.45 0.35 -3.83
CA ILE A 143 -19.65 0.43 -2.60
C ILE A 143 -18.78 1.68 -2.58
N ARG A 144 -18.14 2.00 -3.72
CA ARG A 144 -17.37 3.25 -3.83
C ARG A 144 -18.26 4.48 -3.62
N LEU A 145 -19.45 4.51 -4.23
CA LEU A 145 -20.39 5.62 -4.09
C LEU A 145 -20.86 5.80 -2.63
N TYR A 146 -21.13 4.70 -1.93
CA TYR A 146 -21.44 4.71 -0.50
C TYR A 146 -20.32 5.39 0.32
N PHE A 147 -19.06 4.98 0.13
CA PHE A 147 -17.93 5.62 0.83
C PHE A 147 -17.76 7.09 0.46
N GLU A 148 -18.18 7.48 -0.73
CA GLU A 148 -18.07 8.86 -1.20
C GLU A 148 -19.15 9.78 -0.62
N LYS A 149 -20.40 9.31 -0.55
CA LYS A 149 -21.59 10.14 -0.30
C LYS A 149 -22.27 9.88 1.04
N GLU A 150 -22.22 8.66 1.55
CA GLU A 150 -23.08 8.21 2.65
C GLU A 150 -22.32 7.77 3.90
N ALA A 151 -21.08 7.32 3.76
CA ALA A 151 -20.29 6.82 4.88
C ALA A 151 -19.98 7.92 5.90
N LYS A 152 -20.33 7.66 7.16
CA LYS A 152 -20.14 8.57 8.29
C LYS A 152 -19.34 7.95 9.44
N THR A 153 -18.64 8.79 10.18
CA THR A 153 -17.98 8.44 11.44
C THR A 153 -18.99 8.06 12.52
N LYS A 154 -18.51 7.53 13.65
CA LYS A 154 -19.36 7.28 14.84
C LYS A 154 -20.04 8.56 15.36
N SER A 155 -19.43 9.72 15.13
CA SER A 155 -19.97 11.03 15.50
C SER A 155 -20.86 11.65 14.41
N ASN A 156 -21.35 10.86 13.46
CA ASN A 156 -22.26 11.28 12.37
C ASN A 156 -21.68 12.35 11.42
N THR A 157 -20.35 12.47 11.34
CA THR A 157 -19.67 13.37 10.40
C THR A 157 -19.17 12.59 9.17
N SER A 158 -18.98 13.28 8.03
CA SER A 158 -18.45 12.66 6.81
C SER A 158 -17.04 12.11 7.02
N LEU A 159 -16.70 10.99 6.38
CA LEU A 159 -15.34 10.45 6.39
C LEU A 159 -14.34 11.40 5.71
N SER A 160 -13.16 11.55 6.29
CA SER A 160 -12.04 12.24 5.64
C SER A 160 -11.57 11.47 4.39
N LEU A 161 -10.98 12.18 3.42
CA LEU A 161 -10.53 11.59 2.15
C LEU A 161 -9.56 10.41 2.37
N ASN A 162 -8.63 10.53 3.32
CA ASN A 162 -7.70 9.45 3.67
C ASN A 162 -8.38 8.26 4.36
N SER A 163 -9.48 8.47 5.09
CA SER A 163 -10.28 7.38 5.64
C SER A 163 -11.02 6.63 4.52
N LYS A 164 -11.64 7.37 3.57
CA LYS A 164 -12.26 6.79 2.37
C LYS A 164 -11.26 5.96 1.57
N TYR A 165 -10.06 6.53 1.31
CA TYR A 165 -8.95 5.82 0.67
C TYR A 165 -8.59 4.53 1.40
N SER A 166 -8.37 4.60 2.71
CA SER A 166 -7.94 3.45 3.51
C SER A 166 -8.97 2.33 3.50
N TYR A 167 -10.24 2.67 3.79
CA TYR A 167 -11.31 1.68 3.90
C TYR A 167 -11.66 1.05 2.55
N PHE A 168 -11.78 1.87 1.50
CA PHE A 168 -12.05 1.34 0.17
C PHE A 168 -10.92 0.46 -0.35
N ASN A 169 -9.67 0.74 0.00
CA ASN A 169 -8.57 -0.15 -0.35
C ASN A 169 -8.57 -1.47 0.44
N LYS A 170 -9.19 -1.55 1.63
CA LYS A 170 -9.44 -2.83 2.30
C LYS A 170 -10.49 -3.65 1.56
N PHE A 171 -11.58 -3.01 1.16
CA PHE A 171 -12.58 -3.62 0.27
C PHE A 171 -11.96 -4.14 -1.03
N LYS A 172 -11.15 -3.33 -1.70
CA LYS A 172 -10.43 -3.75 -2.91
C LYS A 172 -9.43 -4.88 -2.64
N ALA A 173 -8.76 -4.90 -1.50
CA ALA A 173 -7.87 -5.99 -1.13
C ALA A 173 -8.62 -7.31 -0.95
N ALA A 174 -9.81 -7.28 -0.31
CA ALA A 174 -10.67 -8.45 -0.20
C ALA A 174 -11.15 -8.94 -1.57
N LEU A 175 -11.52 -8.05 -2.48
CA LEU A 175 -11.89 -8.43 -3.85
C LEU A 175 -10.73 -9.06 -4.64
N ARG A 176 -9.49 -8.59 -4.43
CA ARG A 176 -8.31 -9.24 -5.05
C ARG A 176 -8.10 -10.64 -4.49
N ALA A 177 -8.15 -10.80 -3.17
CA ALA A 177 -8.06 -12.11 -2.53
C ALA A 177 -9.18 -13.04 -3.01
N ALA A 178 -10.42 -12.54 -3.13
CA ALA A 178 -11.54 -13.32 -3.66
C ALA A 178 -11.30 -13.79 -5.10
N PHE A 179 -10.65 -12.98 -5.94
CA PHE A 179 -10.26 -13.36 -7.29
C PHE A 179 -9.14 -14.42 -7.27
N ASP A 180 -8.06 -14.16 -6.52
CA ASP A 180 -6.90 -15.06 -6.43
C ASP A 180 -7.29 -16.43 -5.85
N GLU A 181 -8.25 -16.47 -4.92
CA GLU A 181 -8.79 -17.70 -4.32
C GLU A 181 -9.94 -18.32 -5.13
N GLY A 182 -10.36 -17.72 -6.24
CA GLY A 182 -11.35 -18.27 -7.17
C GLY A 182 -12.81 -18.19 -6.71
N TYR A 183 -13.16 -17.22 -5.86
CA TYR A 183 -14.56 -16.88 -5.52
C TYR A 183 -15.24 -16.05 -6.60
N ILE A 184 -14.48 -15.25 -7.35
CA ILE A 184 -14.94 -14.45 -8.48
C ILE A 184 -14.03 -14.68 -9.69
N SER A 185 -14.61 -14.65 -10.89
CA SER A 185 -13.90 -14.93 -12.15
C SER A 185 -13.08 -13.75 -12.66
N PHE A 186 -13.34 -12.53 -12.16
CA PHE A 186 -12.67 -11.31 -12.57
C PHE A 186 -12.21 -10.49 -11.38
N ASN A 187 -11.06 -9.85 -11.52
CA ASN A 187 -10.55 -8.91 -10.53
C ASN A 187 -11.31 -7.56 -10.63
N TYR A 188 -12.52 -7.49 -10.07
CA TYR A 188 -13.33 -6.26 -10.06
C TYR A 188 -12.67 -5.10 -9.31
N ALA A 189 -11.74 -5.38 -8.38
CA ALA A 189 -10.95 -4.34 -7.73
C ALA A 189 -10.13 -3.51 -8.73
N SER A 190 -9.64 -4.14 -9.81
CA SER A 190 -8.88 -3.43 -10.86
C SER A 190 -9.75 -2.47 -11.69
N LYS A 191 -11.05 -2.76 -11.81
CA LYS A 191 -11.99 -2.04 -12.70
C LYS A 191 -12.46 -0.70 -12.13
N VAL A 192 -12.37 -0.52 -10.81
CA VAL A 192 -12.84 0.69 -10.13
C VAL A 192 -11.67 1.44 -9.49
N LYS A 193 -11.46 2.71 -9.88
CA LYS A 193 -10.40 3.56 -9.32
C LYS A 193 -10.62 3.77 -7.82
N SER A 194 -9.52 3.72 -7.06
CA SER A 194 -9.52 4.11 -5.64
C SER A 194 -9.83 5.61 -5.50
N PHE A 195 -10.13 6.04 -4.28
CA PHE A 195 -10.00 7.45 -3.91
C PHE A 195 -8.54 7.90 -4.08
N GLU A 196 -8.34 9.20 -4.23
CA GLU A 196 -7.00 9.80 -4.17
C GLU A 196 -6.53 9.85 -2.71
N GLN A 197 -5.23 9.70 -2.50
CA GLN A 197 -4.63 9.88 -1.19
C GLN A 197 -4.26 11.35 -1.03
N ALA A 198 -4.84 12.01 -0.02
CA ALA A 198 -4.47 13.38 0.29
C ALA A 198 -3.14 13.40 1.03
N GLU A 199 -2.27 14.36 0.66
CA GLU A 199 -1.10 14.68 1.45
C GLU A 199 -1.53 15.17 2.84
N SER A 200 -0.94 14.58 3.88
CA SER A 200 -1.11 15.06 5.25
C SER A 200 -0.07 16.13 5.52
N GLN A 201 -0.49 17.34 5.90
CA GLN A 201 0.42 18.33 6.47
C GLN A 201 1.02 17.77 7.77
N ARG A 202 2.34 17.72 7.83
CA ARG A 202 3.06 17.21 9.01
C ARG A 202 3.55 18.39 9.83
N GLU A 203 2.96 18.57 10.99
CA GLU A 203 3.37 19.59 11.94
C GLU A 203 4.74 19.25 12.55
N TYR A 204 5.58 20.27 12.69
CA TYR A 204 6.89 20.21 13.33
C TYR A 204 7.16 21.51 14.11
N LEU A 205 8.11 21.43 15.04
CA LEU A 205 8.59 22.56 15.82
C LEU A 205 9.79 23.19 15.12
N THR A 206 9.79 24.51 15.00
CA THR A 206 11.01 25.28 14.68
C THR A 206 11.98 25.22 15.86
N PHE A 207 13.25 25.60 15.64
CA PHE A 207 14.25 25.64 16.71
C PHE A 207 13.80 26.52 17.90
N SER A 208 13.28 27.73 17.62
CA SER A 208 12.79 28.64 18.66
C SER A 208 11.61 28.06 19.45
N GLU A 209 10.66 27.42 18.78
CA GLU A 209 9.53 26.76 19.46
C GLU A 209 9.99 25.57 20.30
N LEU A 210 10.92 24.74 19.80
CA LEU A 210 11.49 23.63 20.56
C LEU A 210 12.21 24.12 21.82
N GLN A 211 12.98 25.21 21.71
CA GLN A 211 13.67 25.80 22.85
C GLN A 211 12.69 26.35 23.91
N LYS A 212 11.66 27.08 23.49
CA LYS A 212 10.58 27.54 24.39
C LYS A 212 9.88 26.37 25.08
N LEU A 213 9.56 25.32 24.31
CA LEU A 213 8.90 24.13 24.84
C LEU A 213 9.78 23.43 25.89
N ALA A 214 11.08 23.27 25.63
CA ALA A 214 12.03 22.66 26.57
C ALA A 214 12.15 23.45 27.90
N GLN A 215 12.04 24.78 27.84
CA GLN A 215 12.04 25.66 29.01
C GLN A 215 10.69 25.71 29.74
N THR A 216 9.61 25.28 29.10
CA THR A 216 8.26 25.27 29.69
C THR A 216 8.05 24.04 30.57
N ASP A 217 7.34 24.22 31.67
CA ASP A 217 6.96 23.13 32.58
C ASP A 217 6.10 22.07 31.87
N CYS A 218 6.46 20.80 32.06
CA CYS A 218 5.74 19.64 31.56
C CYS A 218 5.35 18.76 32.74
N LYS A 219 4.05 18.45 32.86
CA LYS A 219 3.52 17.73 34.01
C LYS A 219 4.22 16.39 34.27
N TYR A 220 4.66 15.71 33.21
CA TYR A 220 5.34 14.42 33.31
C TYR A 220 6.77 14.55 32.80
N GLU A 221 7.74 14.52 33.70
CA GLU A 221 9.15 14.68 33.35
C GLU A 221 9.62 13.59 32.36
N VAL A 222 9.21 12.33 32.57
CA VAL A 222 9.54 11.25 31.63
C VAL A 222 9.03 11.52 30.20
N LEU A 223 7.86 12.14 30.06
CA LEU A 223 7.31 12.53 28.75
C LEU A 223 8.14 13.66 28.14
N LYS A 224 8.51 14.66 28.94
CA LYS A 224 9.38 15.76 28.50
C LYS A 224 10.69 15.24 27.96
N ARG A 225 11.42 14.43 28.75
CA ARG A 225 12.68 13.81 28.32
C ARG A 225 12.51 12.98 27.05
N ALA A 226 11.51 12.09 27.00
CA ALA A 226 11.27 11.23 25.86
C ALA A 226 10.93 12.02 24.57
N PHE A 227 10.09 13.06 24.69
CA PHE A 227 9.71 13.90 23.55
C PHE A 227 10.89 14.71 23.02
N LEU A 228 11.65 15.36 23.91
CA LEU A 228 12.85 16.12 23.52
C LEU A 228 13.92 15.18 22.93
N PHE A 229 14.08 13.99 23.51
CA PHE A 229 14.98 12.98 22.98
C PHE A 229 14.59 12.57 21.56
N SER A 230 13.29 12.42 21.27
CA SER A 230 12.77 12.22 19.91
C SER A 230 13.08 13.39 18.97
N CYS A 231 12.98 14.64 19.43
CA CYS A 231 13.36 15.82 18.64
C CYS A 231 14.86 15.85 18.28
N LEU A 232 15.73 15.28 19.12
CA LEU A 232 17.18 15.27 18.90
C LEU A 232 17.70 14.01 18.19
N SER A 233 17.03 12.88 18.37
CA SER A 233 17.42 11.58 17.79
C SER A 233 16.64 11.25 16.51
N GLY A 234 15.39 11.68 16.42
CA GLY A 234 14.45 11.29 15.37
C GLY A 234 13.81 9.91 15.59
N LEU A 235 14.01 9.26 16.74
CA LEU A 235 13.47 7.92 17.01
C LEU A 235 11.94 7.90 17.11
N ARG A 236 11.32 6.76 16.80
CA ARG A 236 9.86 6.63 16.90
C ARG A 236 9.47 6.47 18.37
N TRP A 237 8.23 6.84 18.70
CA TRP A 237 7.66 6.61 20.02
C TRP A 237 7.89 5.18 20.51
N SER A 238 7.63 4.19 19.65
CA SER A 238 7.65 2.81 20.08
C SER A 238 9.08 2.31 20.33
N ASP A 239 10.06 2.73 19.51
CA ASP A 239 11.48 2.49 19.75
C ASP A 239 11.95 3.15 21.06
N ILE A 240 11.47 4.37 21.38
CA ILE A 240 11.81 5.08 22.63
C ILE A 240 11.18 4.41 23.86
N ASN A 241 9.90 4.06 23.78
CA ASN A 241 9.18 3.32 24.83
C ASN A 241 9.77 1.91 25.03
N THR A 242 10.30 1.38 23.93
CA THR A 242 11.17 0.23 23.71
C THR A 242 12.47 0.17 24.49
N MET A 243 13.04 1.33 24.76
CA MET A 243 14.49 1.42 24.93
C MET A 243 14.92 0.88 26.28
N ILE A 244 15.95 0.04 26.29
CA ILE A 244 16.60 -0.46 27.51
C ILE A 244 18.07 -0.01 27.59
N TRP A 245 18.63 0.03 28.79
CA TRP A 245 19.99 0.54 28.98
C TRP A 245 21.08 -0.27 28.26
N SER A 246 20.90 -1.57 28.04
CA SER A 246 21.84 -2.37 27.25
C SER A 246 21.91 -1.98 25.75
N GLU A 247 20.93 -1.22 25.24
CA GLU A 247 20.93 -0.70 23.88
C GLU A 247 21.73 0.62 23.76
N VAL A 248 21.91 1.35 24.86
CA VAL A 248 22.64 2.63 24.87
C VAL A 248 24.13 2.36 25.10
N ARG A 249 24.99 2.72 24.15
CA ARG A 249 26.44 2.54 24.22
C ARG A 249 27.13 3.90 24.30
N ASP A 250 27.91 4.10 25.34
CA ASP A 250 28.76 5.28 25.53
C ASP A 250 30.20 4.87 25.22
N GLU A 251 30.85 5.59 24.31
CA GLU A 251 32.27 5.50 23.96
C GLU A 251 32.93 6.86 24.28
N GLU A 252 34.26 6.96 24.32
CA GLU A 252 34.99 8.13 24.87
C GLU A 252 34.49 9.50 24.39
N ASN A 253 34.09 9.61 23.12
CA ASN A 253 33.62 10.87 22.52
C ASN A 253 32.27 10.76 21.82
N THR A 254 31.60 9.60 21.87
CA THR A 254 30.33 9.40 21.15
C THR A 254 29.39 8.47 21.91
N SER A 255 28.09 8.76 21.85
CA SER A 255 27.06 7.83 22.30
C SER A 255 26.24 7.34 21.11
N ARG A 256 25.82 6.07 21.16
CA ARG A 256 24.90 5.49 20.18
C ARG A 256 23.82 4.66 20.85
N VAL A 257 22.69 4.51 20.16
CA VAL A 257 21.63 3.56 20.52
C VAL A 257 21.61 2.46 19.46
N ASN A 258 21.82 1.21 19.89
CA ASN A 258 21.73 0.02 19.05
C ASN A 258 20.39 -0.65 19.31
N PHE A 259 19.49 -0.62 18.32
CA PHE A 259 18.12 -1.08 18.51
C PHE A 259 17.62 -1.81 17.27
N ARG A 260 16.67 -2.71 17.48
CA ARG A 260 15.93 -3.34 16.40
C ARG A 260 14.64 -2.55 16.21
N GLN A 261 14.48 -1.92 15.04
CA GLN A 261 13.29 -1.12 14.77
C GLN A 261 12.05 -2.01 14.77
N GLU A 262 11.08 -1.71 15.64
CA GLU A 262 9.89 -2.55 15.79
C GLU A 262 9.06 -2.64 14.49
N LYS A 263 9.00 -1.56 13.73
CA LYS A 263 8.16 -1.49 12.52
C LYS A 263 8.79 -2.15 11.29
N THR A 264 10.11 -2.14 11.17
CA THR A 264 10.84 -2.58 9.97
C THR A 264 11.70 -3.81 10.20
N ASP A 265 11.86 -4.21 11.45
CA ASP A 265 12.64 -5.35 11.93
C ASP A 265 14.15 -5.28 11.63
N GLY A 266 14.64 -4.10 11.21
CA GLY A 266 16.05 -3.87 10.93
C GLY A 266 16.87 -3.59 12.19
N VAL A 267 18.06 -4.19 12.28
CA VAL A 267 19.08 -3.83 13.28
C VAL A 267 19.74 -2.54 12.81
N GLU A 268 19.63 -1.50 13.64
CA GLU A 268 20.12 -0.17 13.33
C GLU A 268 20.93 0.34 14.52
N TYR A 269 21.90 1.22 14.24
CA TYR A 269 22.56 2.01 15.25
C TYR A 269 22.41 3.48 14.91
N LEU A 270 22.19 4.29 15.95
CA LEU A 270 22.00 5.73 15.81
C LEU A 270 22.95 6.48 16.73
N TYR A 271 23.84 7.28 16.16
CA TYR A 271 24.62 8.25 16.94
C TYR A 271 23.72 9.35 17.49
N ILE A 272 23.85 9.61 18.78
CA ILE A 272 23.12 10.65 19.52
C ILE A 272 24.11 11.70 20.01
N SER A 273 23.68 12.96 20.06
CA SER A 273 24.49 14.06 20.61
C SER A 273 24.58 13.97 22.14
N ASN A 274 25.55 14.67 22.73
CA ASN A 274 25.68 14.78 24.20
C ASN A 274 24.39 15.27 24.85
N GLN A 275 23.75 16.30 24.27
CA GLN A 275 22.46 16.80 24.75
C GLN A 275 21.36 15.73 24.69
N ALA A 276 21.32 14.89 23.64
CA ALA A 276 20.36 13.79 23.58
C ALA A 276 20.69 12.70 24.61
N ARG A 277 21.98 12.45 24.89
CA ARG A 277 22.43 11.50 25.89
C ARG A 277 22.08 11.94 27.31
N GLU A 278 22.18 13.23 27.62
CA GLU A 278 21.78 13.81 28.91
C GLU A 278 20.30 13.57 29.22
N LEU A 279 19.42 13.64 28.20
CA LEU A 279 17.98 13.37 28.37
C LEU A 279 17.65 11.93 28.77
N LEU A 280 18.58 10.98 28.58
CA LEU A 280 18.41 9.60 29.02
C LEU A 280 18.56 9.47 30.54
N GLY A 281 19.29 10.40 31.18
CA GLY A 281 19.58 10.37 32.61
C GLY A 281 20.78 9.49 32.98
N GLU A 282 20.87 9.16 34.26
CA GLU A 282 21.90 8.30 34.82
C GLU A 282 21.71 6.84 34.39
N ARG A 283 22.82 6.14 34.18
CA ARG A 283 22.82 4.75 33.73
C ARG A 283 22.25 3.83 34.82
N GLU A 284 21.26 3.01 34.48
CA GLU A 284 20.72 1.98 35.37
C GLU A 284 21.05 0.56 34.85
N SER A 285 20.37 -0.47 35.39
CA SER A 285 20.62 -1.88 35.03
C SER A 285 20.42 -2.12 33.53
N PRO A 286 21.25 -2.98 32.88
CA PRO A 286 21.16 -3.23 31.43
C PRO A 286 19.77 -3.66 30.93
N SER A 287 18.96 -4.30 31.76
CA SER A 287 17.60 -4.76 31.45
C SER A 287 16.52 -3.69 31.62
N ASP A 288 16.82 -2.59 32.31
CA ASP A 288 15.82 -1.61 32.71
C ASP A 288 15.47 -0.69 31.54
N ARG A 289 14.21 -0.24 31.51
CA ARG A 289 13.73 0.74 30.53
C ARG A 289 14.38 2.08 30.79
N VAL A 290 14.88 2.74 29.74
CA VAL A 290 15.46 4.09 29.84
C VAL A 290 14.40 5.13 30.23
N PHE A 291 13.17 4.96 29.75
CA PHE A 291 12.03 5.86 30.03
C PHE A 291 10.98 5.15 30.90
N VAL A 292 11.34 4.85 32.16
CA VAL A 292 10.45 4.19 33.13
C VAL A 292 9.15 4.99 33.32
N GLY A 293 8.01 4.30 33.23
CA GLY A 293 6.69 4.92 33.43
C GLY A 293 6.16 5.71 32.22
N LEU A 294 6.90 5.74 31.09
CA LEU A 294 6.37 6.24 29.83
C LEU A 294 5.22 5.34 29.35
N LYS A 295 4.05 5.94 29.06
CA LYS A 295 2.84 5.19 28.67
C LYS A 295 2.19 5.80 27.44
N TYR A 296 1.82 4.97 26.47
CA TYR A 296 1.01 5.42 25.36
C TYR A 296 -0.45 5.52 25.81
N SER A 297 -0.93 6.75 26.00
CA SER A 297 -2.29 6.98 26.49
C SER A 297 -2.84 8.32 25.99
N ALA A 298 -4.17 8.45 26.00
CA ALA A 298 -4.82 9.74 25.75
C ALA A 298 -4.33 10.82 26.72
N VAL A 299 -3.96 10.46 27.95
CA VAL A 299 -3.39 11.37 28.95
C VAL A 299 -2.07 11.97 28.46
N TYR A 300 -1.13 11.14 28.00
CA TYR A 300 0.17 11.62 27.52
C TYR A 300 0.03 12.41 26.22
N ASN A 301 -0.83 11.96 25.29
CA ASN A 301 -1.09 12.70 24.05
C ASN A 301 -1.71 14.08 24.32
N ASN A 302 -2.68 14.15 25.24
CA ASN A 302 -3.29 15.43 25.64
C ASN A 302 -2.31 16.32 26.41
N GLU A 303 -1.38 15.74 27.17
CA GLU A 303 -0.36 16.52 27.87
C GLU A 303 0.61 17.18 26.90
N ILE A 304 1.00 16.53 25.79
CA ILE A 304 1.81 17.20 24.75
C ILE A 304 1.10 18.46 24.24
N VAL A 305 -0.20 18.37 23.96
CA VAL A 305 -0.99 19.52 23.49
C VAL A 305 -1.04 20.62 24.55
N ARG A 306 -1.29 20.26 25.82
CA ARG A 306 -1.31 21.23 26.93
C ARG A 306 0.05 21.88 27.15
N TRP A 307 1.13 21.12 27.05
CA TRP A 307 2.50 21.60 27.18
C TRP A 307 2.85 22.59 26.06
N CYS A 308 2.50 22.27 24.82
CA CYS A 308 2.61 23.21 23.70
C CYS A 308 1.81 24.50 23.94
N ASN A 309 0.56 24.40 24.42
CA ASN A 309 -0.24 25.57 24.74
C ASN A 309 0.40 26.45 25.82
N ARG A 310 0.96 25.85 26.88
CA ARG A 310 1.70 26.58 27.93
C ARG A 310 2.93 27.30 27.37
N ALA A 311 3.59 26.72 26.36
CA ALA A 311 4.72 27.30 25.67
C ALA A 311 4.33 28.36 24.61
N GLY A 312 3.03 28.65 24.45
CA GLY A 312 2.52 29.58 23.44
C GLY A 312 2.56 29.03 22.00
N ILE A 313 2.60 27.71 21.83
CA ILE A 313 2.67 27.04 20.52
C ILE A 313 1.26 26.58 20.13
N SER A 314 0.71 27.18 19.08
CA SER A 314 -0.66 26.89 18.58
C SER A 314 -0.75 25.69 17.64
N LYS A 315 0.39 25.14 17.21
CA LYS A 315 0.45 23.98 16.30
C LYS A 315 -0.09 22.72 16.96
N HIS A 316 -0.73 21.86 16.17
CA HIS A 316 -1.17 20.56 16.66
C HIS A 316 0.00 19.56 16.69
N ILE A 317 0.77 19.60 17.78
CA ILE A 317 1.94 18.75 17.98
C ILE A 317 1.52 17.42 18.62
N THR A 318 1.97 16.33 18.01
CA THR A 318 1.87 14.97 18.57
C THR A 318 3.26 14.43 18.84
N PHE A 319 3.40 13.29 19.50
CA PHE A 319 4.73 12.68 19.68
C PHE A 319 5.43 12.39 18.33
N HIS A 320 4.66 12.08 17.27
CA HIS A 320 5.25 11.85 15.95
C HIS A 320 5.81 13.14 15.33
N SER A 321 5.28 14.31 15.71
CA SER A 321 5.82 15.61 15.30
C SER A 321 7.25 15.81 15.78
N ALA A 322 7.67 15.25 16.91
CA ALA A 322 9.06 15.34 17.38
C ALA A 322 10.06 14.76 16.38
N ARG A 323 9.69 13.66 15.73
CA ARG A 323 10.50 13.07 14.68
C ARG A 323 10.55 13.94 13.41
N HIS A 324 9.45 14.63 13.09
CA HIS A 324 9.44 15.62 12.00
C HIS A 324 10.33 16.81 12.34
N THR A 325 10.26 17.31 13.58
CA THR A 325 11.15 18.34 14.11
C THR A 325 12.61 17.95 13.89
N ASN A 326 13.02 16.72 14.26
CA ASN A 326 14.39 16.27 14.03
C ASN A 326 14.79 16.34 12.54
N ALA A 327 13.94 15.82 11.66
CA ALA A 327 14.19 15.79 10.24
C ALA A 327 14.34 17.19 9.64
N VAL A 328 13.43 18.10 10.01
CA VAL A 328 13.44 19.48 9.52
C VAL A 328 14.66 20.23 10.05
N LEU A 329 14.95 20.13 11.35
CA LEU A 329 16.12 20.80 11.93
C LEU A 329 17.43 20.32 11.30
N LEU A 330 17.58 19.03 11.00
CA LEU A 330 18.77 18.53 10.31
C LEU A 330 18.90 19.13 8.90
N LEU A 331 17.83 19.15 8.12
CA LEU A 331 17.83 19.77 6.78
C LEU A 331 18.13 21.28 6.86
N GLU A 332 17.53 21.98 7.82
CA GLU A 332 17.76 23.41 8.04
C GLU A 332 19.21 23.72 8.44
N ASN A 333 19.88 22.78 9.11
CA ASN A 333 21.29 22.87 9.50
C ASN A 333 22.23 22.22 8.47
N GLY A 334 21.77 21.98 7.24
CA GLY A 334 22.63 21.62 6.11
C GLY A 334 22.88 20.11 5.92
N ALA A 335 22.21 19.24 6.69
CA ALA A 335 22.26 17.81 6.40
C ALA A 335 21.57 17.52 5.07
N ASP A 336 22.14 16.60 4.27
CA ASP A 336 21.52 16.19 3.03
C ASP A 336 20.32 15.25 3.27
N ILE A 337 19.41 15.22 2.29
CA ILE A 337 18.17 14.45 2.39
C ILE A 337 18.40 12.93 2.52
N TYR A 338 19.50 12.41 1.99
CA TYR A 338 19.85 10.99 2.09
C TYR A 338 20.28 10.65 3.53
N THR A 339 21.14 11.47 4.13
CA THR A 339 21.54 11.36 5.54
C THR A 339 20.31 11.39 6.45
N VAL A 340 19.40 12.34 6.24
CA VAL A 340 18.14 12.42 7.01
C VAL A 340 17.26 11.18 6.77
N SER A 341 17.14 10.70 5.53
CA SER A 341 16.39 9.48 5.19
C SER A 341 16.92 8.25 5.93
N LYS A 342 18.25 8.07 5.94
CA LYS A 342 18.94 6.99 6.64
C LYS A 342 18.79 7.10 8.15
N ARG A 343 18.97 8.29 8.73
CA ARG A 343 18.77 8.53 10.17
C ARG A 343 17.34 8.20 10.62
N LEU A 344 16.35 8.45 9.77
CA LEU A 344 14.97 8.07 10.01
C LEU A 344 14.71 6.57 9.70
N GLY A 345 15.61 5.82 9.09
CA GLY A 345 15.34 4.43 8.69
C GLY A 345 14.17 4.32 7.71
N HIS A 346 14.06 5.26 6.76
CA HIS A 346 13.11 5.16 5.66
C HIS A 346 13.64 4.19 4.60
N LYS A 347 12.84 3.17 4.25
CA LYS A 347 13.19 2.22 3.18
C LYS A 347 13.27 2.88 1.80
N GLU A 348 12.43 3.89 1.57
CA GLU A 348 12.35 4.64 0.32
C GLU A 348 12.59 6.12 0.58
N ILE A 349 13.47 6.74 -0.21
CA ILE A 349 13.76 8.18 -0.14
C ILE A 349 12.53 9.05 -0.39
N ARG A 350 11.57 8.55 -1.17
CA ARG A 350 10.26 9.18 -1.40
C ARG A 350 9.53 9.51 -0.10
N THR A 351 9.74 8.73 0.95
CA THR A 351 9.16 9.00 2.28
C THR A 351 9.77 10.24 2.94
N THR A 352 11.03 10.55 2.65
CA THR A 352 11.73 11.76 3.12
C THR A 352 11.48 12.95 2.19
N ALA A 353 11.14 12.73 0.92
CA ALA A 353 10.80 13.78 -0.04
C ALA A 353 9.59 14.64 0.37
N ILE A 354 8.82 14.22 1.38
CA ILE A 354 7.81 15.06 2.02
C ILE A 354 8.38 16.38 2.58
N TYR A 355 9.69 16.44 2.85
CA TYR A 355 10.38 17.66 3.30
C TYR A 355 11.03 18.45 2.15
N ALA A 356 10.74 18.12 0.89
CA ALA A 356 11.35 18.76 -0.28
C ALA A 356 11.21 20.29 -0.28
N LYS A 357 10.09 20.83 0.22
CA LYS A 357 9.89 22.29 0.34
C LYS A 357 10.97 22.99 1.17
N ILE A 358 11.49 22.33 2.20
CA ILE A 358 12.58 22.88 3.03
C ILE A 358 13.89 22.85 2.26
N VAL A 359 14.13 21.79 1.49
CA VAL A 359 15.27 21.68 0.58
C VAL A 359 15.23 22.79 -0.47
N ASP A 360 14.06 23.08 -1.06
CA ASP A 360 13.88 24.14 -2.05
C ASP A 360 14.21 25.53 -1.47
N GLN A 361 13.75 25.82 -0.24
CA GLN A 361 14.11 27.06 0.45
C GLN A 361 15.63 27.18 0.63
N LYS A 362 16.29 26.08 1.03
CA LYS A 362 17.76 26.04 1.15
C LYS A 362 18.46 26.19 -0.19
N MET A 363 17.92 25.66 -1.29
CA MET A 363 18.49 25.88 -2.62
C MET A 363 18.42 27.35 -3.03
N ARG A 364 17.34 28.06 -2.67
CA ARG A 364 17.22 29.51 -2.90
C ARG A 364 18.20 30.33 -2.04
N GLU A 365 18.48 29.90 -0.82
CA GLU A 365 19.54 30.50 0.00
C GLU A 365 20.91 30.23 -0.62
N ALA A 366 21.15 28.99 -1.08
CA ALA A 366 22.39 28.55 -1.68
C ALA A 366 22.73 29.28 -2.98
N SER A 367 21.73 29.70 -3.78
CA SER A 367 21.98 30.48 -4.99
C SER A 367 22.66 31.82 -4.71
N ASN A 368 22.54 32.34 -3.49
CA ASN A 368 23.14 33.59 -3.06
C ASN A 368 24.52 33.39 -2.39
N LEU A 369 25.02 32.14 -2.31
CA LEU A 369 26.35 31.84 -1.76
C LEU A 369 27.49 32.13 -2.75
N ILE A 370 27.18 32.26 -4.04
CA ILE A 370 28.18 32.67 -5.04
C ILE A 370 28.57 34.13 -4.74
N PRO A 371 29.85 34.43 -4.47
CA PRO A 371 30.29 35.80 -4.23
C PRO A 371 29.94 36.74 -5.39
N THR A 372 29.62 37.99 -5.07
CA THR A 372 29.31 39.01 -6.09
C THR A 372 30.48 39.15 -7.06
N ILE A 373 30.25 38.79 -8.32
CA ILE A 373 31.20 39.06 -9.40
C ILE A 373 31.04 40.54 -9.78
N THR A 374 32.13 41.30 -9.72
CA THR A 374 32.16 42.69 -10.19
C THR A 374 32.37 42.70 -11.70
N PHE A 375 31.53 43.41 -12.44
CA PHE A 375 31.66 43.63 -13.89
C PHE A 375 32.16 45.04 -14.18
#